data_AF-A0AAV7SND2-F1
#
_entry.id   AF-A0AAV7SND2-F1
#
_cell.length_a   1.000
_cell.length_b   1.000
_cell.length_c   1.000
_cell.angle_alpha   90.00
_cell.angle_beta   90.00
_cell.angle_gamma   90.00
#
_symmetry.space_group_name_H-M   'P 1'
#
loop_
_entity.id
_entity.type
_entity.pdbx_description
1 polymer ?
#
loop_
_entity_poly.entity_id
_entity_poly.type
_entity_poly.pdbx_seq_one_letter_code
_entity_poly.pdbx_strand_id
1 'polypeptide(L)'
;MDTRIKSQESERGSHFNNEVIKLLCAALNIVQKLHCSYHSEASGLVGQMNGTLKSRVAKMCDDMNLKWPHALPLVLMSIRNTPDRNTGLSPHEILMGRAMRLPAVPANALVNITDDMVLDYIKGLADVVRSFSQQVEATTLPPIHDPGHNLRAGDWVVIRKHVRKTCLEPRWKGPHQGVLTTTTVVKCAGIPYSIHANHTKKVACPLDHEEALLRVPTTGKQVSGPEGEQRETDWI
;
A
#
# COMPACT_ATOMS: atom_id res chain seq x y z
N MET A 1 -0.75 -29.94 -5.94
CA MET A 1 -0.42 -28.78 -5.07
C MET A 1 -1.70 -28.36 -4.36
N ASP A 2 -1.63 -27.97 -3.09
CA ASP A 2 -2.78 -27.34 -2.41
C ASP A 2 -2.87 -25.88 -2.83
N THR A 3 -3.99 -25.50 -3.46
CA THR A 3 -4.27 -24.13 -3.95
C THR A 3 -5.10 -23.31 -2.97
N ARG A 4 -5.36 -23.82 -1.75
CA ARG A 4 -6.08 -23.10 -0.69
C ARG A 4 -5.34 -21.81 -0.30
N ILE A 5 -6.06 -20.69 -0.33
CA ILE A 5 -5.57 -19.40 0.15
C ILE A 5 -5.26 -19.51 1.65
N LYS A 6 -4.04 -19.17 2.05
CA LYS A 6 -3.57 -19.20 3.46
C LYS A 6 -3.66 -17.84 4.16
N SER A 7 -3.58 -16.75 3.38
CA SER A 7 -3.71 -15.38 3.89
C SER A 7 -4.31 -14.46 2.82
N GLN A 8 -5.05 -13.45 3.26
CA GLN A 8 -5.61 -12.40 2.41
C GLN A 8 -5.13 -11.04 2.91
N GLU A 9 -4.62 -10.21 2.01
CA GLU A 9 -4.23 -8.83 2.31
C GLU A 9 -5.26 -7.85 1.72
N SER A 10 -5.59 -6.79 2.46
CA SER A 10 -6.66 -5.86 2.06
C SER A 10 -6.56 -4.48 2.71
N GLU A 11 -7.23 -3.49 2.11
CA GLU A 11 -7.43 -2.18 2.71
C GLU A 11 -8.44 -2.25 3.88
N ARG A 12 -8.39 -1.27 4.78
CA ARG A 12 -9.29 -1.15 5.95
C ARG A 12 -10.71 -0.66 5.60
N GLY A 13 -11.20 -0.96 4.40
CA GLY A 13 -12.57 -0.65 3.98
C GLY A 13 -13.62 -1.40 4.81
N SER A 14 -14.77 -0.79 5.04
CA SER A 14 -15.88 -1.38 5.82
C SER A 14 -16.34 -2.74 5.27
N HIS A 15 -16.31 -2.92 3.95
CA HIS A 15 -16.64 -4.17 3.27
C HIS A 15 -15.68 -5.34 3.60
N PHE A 16 -14.44 -5.06 4.01
CA PHE A 16 -13.43 -6.06 4.36
C PHE A 16 -13.20 -6.19 5.88
N ASN A 17 -13.47 -5.12 6.65
CA ASN A 17 -13.29 -5.08 8.11
C ASN A 17 -14.61 -5.21 8.90
N ASN A 18 -15.59 -5.96 8.37
CA ASN A 18 -16.81 -6.32 9.09
C ASN A 18 -16.61 -7.63 9.90
N GLU A 19 -17.61 -8.02 10.68
CA GLU A 19 -17.58 -9.24 11.51
C GLU A 19 -17.74 -10.52 10.68
N VAL A 20 -18.61 -10.51 9.66
CA VAL A 20 -18.89 -11.65 8.78
C VAL A 20 -17.63 -12.14 8.05
N ILE A 21 -16.80 -11.23 7.54
CA ILE A 21 -15.53 -11.57 6.90
C ILE A 21 -14.53 -12.13 7.91
N LYS A 22 -14.50 -11.65 9.16
CA LYS A 22 -13.62 -12.21 10.20
C LYS A 22 -14.02 -13.64 10.58
N LEU A 23 -15.32 -13.90 10.74
CA LEU A 23 -15.86 -15.25 10.97
C LEU A 23 -15.58 -16.17 9.77
N LEU A 24 -15.75 -15.68 8.54
CA LEU A 24 -15.44 -16.44 7.32
C LEU A 24 -13.94 -16.76 7.21
N CYS A 25 -13.06 -15.79 7.46
CA CYS A 25 -11.61 -16.00 7.50
C CYS A 25 -11.21 -17.01 8.58
N ALA A 26 -11.80 -16.95 9.78
CA ALA A 26 -11.57 -17.93 10.84
C ALA A 26 -12.02 -19.35 10.42
N ALA A 27 -13.25 -19.50 9.92
CA ALA A 27 -13.79 -20.79 9.47
C ALA A 27 -13.00 -21.40 8.29
N LEU A 28 -12.47 -20.57 7.39
CA LEU A 28 -11.62 -21.00 6.28
C LEU A 28 -10.14 -21.12 6.64
N ASN A 29 -9.74 -20.79 7.87
CA ASN A 29 -8.34 -20.72 8.34
C ASN A 29 -7.45 -19.83 7.44
N ILE A 30 -7.95 -18.63 7.10
CA ILE A 30 -7.28 -17.63 6.28
C ILE A 30 -6.83 -16.47 7.18
N VAL A 31 -5.52 -16.19 7.22
CA VAL A 31 -5.00 -15.04 7.97
C VAL A 31 -5.33 -13.74 7.24
N GLN A 32 -6.23 -12.92 7.79
CA GLN A 32 -6.52 -11.59 7.26
C GLN A 32 -5.46 -10.57 7.72
N LYS A 33 -4.74 -9.98 6.76
CA LYS A 33 -3.84 -8.84 6.99
C LYS A 33 -4.51 -7.56 6.48
N LEU A 34 -4.57 -6.52 7.31
CA LEU A 34 -5.14 -5.22 6.92
C LEU A 34 -4.05 -4.15 6.83
N HIS A 35 -3.81 -3.64 5.62
CA HIS A 35 -2.80 -2.62 5.33
C HIS A 35 -3.04 -1.32 6.13
N CYS A 36 -2.05 -0.44 6.16
CA CYS A 36 -2.20 0.86 6.79
C CYS A 36 -3.27 1.72 6.09
N SER A 37 -4.05 2.46 6.88
CA SER A 37 -5.04 3.43 6.40
C SER A 37 -4.41 4.42 5.41
N TYR A 38 -5.03 4.58 4.23
CA TYR A 38 -4.63 5.50 3.16
C TYR A 38 -3.19 5.34 2.62
N HIS A 39 -2.67 4.12 2.54
CA HIS A 39 -1.39 3.82 1.87
C HIS A 39 -1.61 2.77 0.76
N SER A 40 -2.09 3.24 -0.38
CA SER A 40 -2.51 2.42 -1.54
C SER A 40 -1.36 1.68 -2.24
N GLU A 41 -0.12 2.10 -2.01
CA GLU A 41 1.09 1.46 -2.57
C GLU A 41 1.22 0.01 -2.07
N ALA A 42 0.77 -0.28 -0.84
CA ALA A 42 0.72 -1.63 -0.27
C ALA A 42 -0.22 -2.60 -1.02
N SER A 43 -1.07 -2.09 -1.93
CA SER A 43 -1.92 -2.91 -2.81
C SER A 43 -1.62 -2.65 -4.30
N GLY A 44 -0.41 -2.18 -4.63
CA GLY A 44 -0.01 -1.71 -5.96
C GLY A 44 -0.28 -2.70 -7.10
N LEU A 45 -0.01 -4.00 -6.91
CA LEU A 45 -0.29 -5.04 -7.91
C LEU A 45 -1.78 -5.15 -8.27
N VAL A 46 -2.66 -5.05 -7.25
CA VAL A 46 -4.11 -5.05 -7.45
C VAL A 46 -4.57 -3.75 -8.13
N GLY A 47 -3.96 -2.62 -7.78
CA GLY A 47 -4.18 -1.33 -8.46
C GLY A 47 -3.82 -1.39 -9.95
N GLN A 48 -2.66 -1.95 -10.29
CA GLN A 48 -2.19 -2.13 -11.66
C GLN A 48 -3.11 -3.05 -12.46
N MET A 49 -3.44 -4.24 -11.92
CA MET A 49 -4.35 -5.19 -12.56
C MET A 49 -5.75 -4.60 -12.77
N ASN A 50 -6.27 -3.82 -11.82
CA ASN A 50 -7.53 -3.09 -11.98
C ASN A 50 -7.48 -2.05 -13.12
N GLY A 51 -6.33 -1.42 -13.35
CA GLY A 51 -6.09 -0.55 -14.51
C GLY A 51 -6.14 -1.33 -15.83
N THR A 52 -5.40 -2.44 -15.92
CA THR A 52 -5.39 -3.34 -17.09
C THR A 52 -6.79 -3.89 -17.40
N LEU A 53 -7.52 -4.33 -16.38
CA LEU A 53 -8.88 -4.87 -16.50
C LEU A 53 -9.84 -3.81 -17.05
N LYS A 54 -9.86 -2.60 -16.48
CA LYS A 54 -10.67 -1.48 -16.97
C LYS A 54 -10.36 -1.14 -18.43
N SER A 55 -9.08 -1.09 -18.81
CA SER A 55 -8.66 -0.78 -20.18
C SER A 55 -9.11 -1.85 -21.18
N ARG A 56 -8.93 -3.14 -20.87
CA ARG A 56 -9.40 -4.23 -21.74
C ARG A 56 -10.94 -4.31 -21.82
N VAL A 57 -11.65 -4.07 -20.72
CA VAL A 57 -13.13 -3.99 -20.73
C VAL A 57 -13.62 -2.83 -21.57
N ALA A 58 -13.04 -1.63 -21.45
CA ALA A 58 -13.43 -0.47 -22.26
C ALA A 58 -13.32 -0.77 -23.77
N LYS A 59 -12.18 -1.33 -24.22
CA LYS A 59 -11.99 -1.73 -25.62
C LYS A 59 -13.00 -2.79 -26.07
N MET A 60 -13.15 -3.88 -25.31
CA MET A 60 -14.10 -4.96 -25.63
C MET A 60 -15.56 -4.49 -25.71
N CYS A 61 -15.95 -3.47 -24.92
CA CYS A 61 -17.28 -2.86 -25.02
C CYS A 61 -17.44 -2.04 -26.31
N ASP A 62 -16.40 -1.34 -26.75
CA ASP A 62 -16.35 -0.52 -27.97
C ASP A 62 -16.31 -1.41 -29.23
N ASP A 63 -15.32 -2.31 -29.30
CA ASP A 63 -15.06 -3.24 -30.41
C ASP A 63 -16.28 -4.14 -30.75
N MET A 64 -17.05 -4.55 -29.74
CA MET A 64 -18.19 -5.48 -29.89
C MET A 64 -19.55 -4.86 -29.58
N ASN A 65 -19.63 -3.56 -29.28
CA ASN A 65 -20.84 -2.88 -28.80
C ASN A 65 -21.54 -3.61 -27.63
N LEU A 66 -20.75 -4.15 -26.69
CA LEU A 66 -21.22 -4.94 -25.56
C LEU A 66 -21.32 -4.12 -24.28
N LYS A 67 -22.33 -4.40 -23.45
CA LYS A 67 -22.36 -3.91 -22.06
C LYS A 67 -21.27 -4.61 -21.23
N TRP A 68 -20.61 -3.86 -20.35
CA TRP A 68 -19.47 -4.35 -19.56
C TRP A 68 -19.67 -5.70 -18.82
N PRO A 69 -20.87 -6.09 -18.32
CA PRO A 69 -21.04 -7.39 -17.66
C PRO A 69 -20.87 -8.59 -18.62
N HIS A 70 -21.15 -8.41 -19.92
CA HIS A 70 -20.94 -9.44 -20.95
C HIS A 70 -19.51 -9.43 -21.50
N ALA A 71 -18.87 -8.26 -21.56
CA ALA A 71 -17.46 -8.13 -21.91
C ALA A 71 -16.51 -8.71 -20.84
N LEU A 72 -16.87 -8.60 -19.55
CA LEU A 72 -16.00 -8.98 -18.44
C LEU A 72 -15.55 -10.47 -18.46
N PRO A 73 -16.41 -11.48 -18.68
CA PRO A 73 -15.97 -12.87 -18.82
C PRO A 73 -14.97 -13.08 -19.98
N LEU A 74 -15.21 -12.45 -21.13
CA LEU A 74 -14.33 -12.53 -22.31
C LEU A 74 -12.96 -11.90 -22.02
N VAL A 75 -12.94 -10.75 -21.35
CA VAL A 75 -11.70 -10.07 -20.93
C VAL A 75 -10.96 -10.88 -19.86
N LEU A 76 -11.64 -11.49 -18.90
CA LEU A 76 -11.01 -12.34 -17.90
C LEU A 76 -10.42 -13.61 -18.53
N MET A 77 -11.09 -14.21 -19.52
CA MET A 77 -10.54 -15.32 -20.32
C MET A 77 -9.29 -14.86 -21.08
N SER A 78 -9.36 -13.71 -21.78
CA SER A 78 -8.24 -13.10 -22.49
C SER A 78 -7.04 -12.86 -21.57
N ILE A 79 -7.22 -12.23 -20.40
CA ILE A 79 -6.13 -11.97 -19.44
C ILE A 79 -5.49 -13.29 -18.97
N ARG A 80 -6.30 -14.27 -18.57
CA ARG A 80 -5.82 -15.56 -18.06
C ARG A 80 -5.09 -16.40 -19.11
N ASN A 81 -5.37 -16.19 -20.41
CA ASN A 81 -4.71 -16.86 -21.54
C ASN A 81 -3.69 -15.96 -22.27
N THR A 82 -3.40 -14.75 -21.78
CA THR A 82 -2.30 -13.95 -22.34
C THR A 82 -0.99 -14.45 -21.75
N PRO A 83 -0.01 -14.92 -22.54
CA PRO A 83 1.32 -15.21 -22.01
C PRO A 83 1.97 -13.94 -21.47
N ASP A 84 2.65 -14.03 -20.33
CA ASP A 84 3.46 -12.92 -19.84
C ASP A 84 4.78 -12.81 -20.62
N ARG A 85 5.23 -11.58 -20.89
CA ARG A 85 6.41 -11.31 -21.72
C ARG A 85 7.71 -11.86 -21.12
N ASN A 86 7.81 -11.97 -19.79
CA ASN A 86 9.04 -12.37 -19.12
C ASN A 86 9.14 -13.89 -18.93
N THR A 87 8.01 -14.61 -18.97
CA THR A 87 7.97 -16.07 -18.72
C THR A 87 7.57 -16.90 -19.93
N GLY A 88 6.90 -16.31 -20.93
CA GLY A 88 6.33 -17.03 -22.07
C GLY A 88 5.09 -17.89 -21.71
N LEU A 89 4.66 -17.93 -20.45
CA LEU A 89 3.51 -18.70 -19.97
C LEU A 89 2.36 -17.78 -19.55
N SER A 90 1.13 -18.24 -19.73
CA SER A 90 -0.06 -17.51 -19.28
C SER A 90 -0.40 -17.78 -17.81
N PRO A 91 -1.14 -16.88 -17.13
CA PRO A 91 -1.59 -17.10 -15.76
C PRO A 91 -2.42 -18.37 -15.54
N HIS A 92 -3.10 -18.89 -16.58
CA HIS A 92 -3.80 -20.17 -16.50
C HIS A 92 -2.82 -21.35 -16.46
N GLU A 93 -1.76 -21.31 -17.26
CA GLU A 93 -0.75 -22.38 -17.32
C GLU A 93 0.03 -22.48 -16.01
N ILE A 94 0.48 -21.34 -15.47
CA ILE A 94 1.20 -21.26 -14.19
C ILE A 94 0.34 -21.83 -13.03
N LEU A 95 -0.98 -21.62 -13.06
CA LEU A 95 -1.90 -22.09 -12.01
C LEU A 95 -2.37 -23.55 -12.20
N MET A 96 -2.56 -23.99 -13.44
CA MET A 96 -3.27 -25.25 -13.77
C MET A 96 -2.37 -26.31 -14.42
N GLY A 97 -1.10 -26.01 -14.70
CA GLY A 97 -0.12 -26.92 -15.31
C GLY A 97 -0.38 -27.23 -16.79
N ARG A 98 -1.24 -26.46 -17.48
CA ARG A 98 -1.67 -26.72 -18.86
C ARG A 98 -2.28 -25.49 -19.54
N ALA A 99 -2.22 -25.46 -20.87
CA ALA A 99 -2.88 -24.43 -21.69
C ALA A 99 -4.41 -24.40 -21.51
N MET A 100 -5.02 -23.22 -21.68
CA MET A 100 -6.48 -23.07 -21.58
C MET A 100 -7.17 -23.62 -22.83
N ARG A 101 -8.24 -24.39 -22.63
CA ARG A 101 -9.13 -24.79 -23.73
C ARG A 101 -10.03 -23.62 -24.12
N LEU A 102 -9.78 -23.03 -25.30
CA LEU A 102 -10.61 -21.97 -25.88
C LEU A 102 -11.63 -22.55 -26.88
N PRO A 103 -12.84 -21.96 -27.04
CA PRO A 103 -13.88 -22.49 -27.93
C PRO A 103 -13.49 -22.58 -29.42
N ALA A 104 -12.51 -21.80 -29.86
CA ALA A 104 -12.09 -21.70 -31.27
C ALA A 104 -10.83 -22.54 -31.60
N VAL A 105 -10.29 -23.31 -30.66
CA VAL A 105 -9.16 -24.23 -30.92
C VAL A 105 -9.73 -25.60 -31.27
N PRO A 106 -9.66 -26.06 -32.54
CA PRO A 106 -10.10 -27.40 -32.88
C PRO A 106 -9.16 -28.43 -32.21
N ALA A 107 -9.70 -29.57 -31.78
CA ALA A 107 -8.94 -30.58 -31.02
C ALA A 107 -7.70 -31.10 -31.77
N ASN A 108 -7.75 -31.06 -33.10
CA ASN A 108 -6.72 -31.42 -34.06
C ASN A 108 -5.80 -30.25 -34.50
N ALA A 109 -5.89 -29.08 -33.83
CA ALA A 109 -4.79 -28.10 -33.79
C ALA A 109 -3.80 -28.38 -32.65
N LEU A 110 -4.06 -29.39 -31.81
CA LEU A 110 -2.97 -30.14 -31.19
C LEU A 110 -2.19 -30.80 -32.34
N VAL A 111 -0.99 -30.27 -32.58
CA VAL A 111 -0.02 -30.78 -33.55
C VAL A 111 0.36 -32.23 -33.18
N ASN A 112 1.21 -32.91 -33.97
CA ASN A 112 1.95 -34.06 -33.48
C ASN A 112 2.95 -33.62 -32.39
N ILE A 113 2.44 -33.32 -31.19
CA ILE A 113 3.24 -33.00 -30.01
C ILE A 113 3.96 -34.30 -29.62
N THR A 114 5.25 -34.38 -29.93
CA THR A 114 6.08 -35.52 -29.49
C THR A 114 6.21 -35.51 -27.98
N ASP A 115 6.52 -36.66 -27.39
CA ASP A 115 6.75 -36.76 -25.94
C ASP A 115 7.86 -35.79 -25.48
N ASP A 116 8.87 -35.53 -26.33
CA ASP A 116 9.90 -34.50 -26.10
C ASP A 116 9.31 -33.08 -25.99
N MET A 117 8.37 -32.69 -26.86
CA MET A 117 7.72 -31.38 -26.78
C MET A 117 6.85 -31.24 -25.52
N VAL A 118 6.15 -32.31 -25.11
CA VAL A 118 5.42 -32.34 -23.84
C VAL A 118 6.40 -32.21 -22.67
N LEU A 119 7.50 -32.97 -22.71
CA LEU A 119 8.50 -33.02 -21.67
C LEU A 119 9.24 -31.68 -21.50
N ASP A 120 9.59 -31.00 -22.58
CA ASP A 120 10.24 -29.69 -22.53
C ASP A 120 9.30 -28.58 -22.05
N TYR A 121 8.01 -28.63 -22.42
CA TYR A 121 6.99 -27.76 -21.83
C TYR A 121 6.85 -28.01 -20.31
N ILE A 122 6.83 -29.28 -19.87
CA ILE A 122 6.76 -29.63 -18.44
C ILE A 122 8.02 -29.21 -17.68
N LYS A 123 9.23 -29.38 -18.25
CA LYS A 123 10.49 -28.87 -17.69
C LYS A 123 10.42 -27.35 -17.51
N GLY A 124 10.07 -26.63 -18.57
CA GLY A 124 9.95 -25.16 -18.54
C GLY A 124 8.94 -24.68 -17.51
N LEU A 125 7.77 -25.32 -17.41
CA LEU A 125 6.76 -25.00 -16.40
C LEU A 125 7.26 -25.30 -14.98
N ALA A 126 7.96 -26.42 -14.76
CA ALA A 126 8.58 -26.75 -13.47
C ALA A 126 9.71 -25.77 -13.08
N ASP A 127 10.50 -25.30 -14.04
CA ASP A 127 11.56 -24.31 -13.82
C ASP A 127 10.99 -22.91 -13.53
N VAL A 128 9.90 -22.50 -14.21
CA VAL A 128 9.17 -21.27 -13.91
C VAL A 128 8.52 -21.34 -12.52
N VAL A 129 7.89 -22.46 -12.15
CA VAL A 129 7.32 -22.62 -10.80
C VAL A 129 8.42 -22.64 -9.72
N ARG A 130 9.58 -23.27 -9.97
CA ARG A 130 10.72 -23.29 -9.04
C ARG A 130 11.32 -21.89 -8.86
N SER A 131 11.57 -21.18 -9.96
CA SER A 131 12.12 -19.83 -9.91
C SER A 131 11.15 -18.82 -9.29
N PHE A 132 9.84 -18.91 -9.53
CA PHE A 132 8.87 -18.11 -8.78
C PHE A 132 8.80 -18.48 -7.30
N SER A 133 8.92 -19.76 -6.93
CA SER A 133 8.96 -20.17 -5.52
C SER A 133 10.18 -19.56 -4.81
N GLN A 134 11.36 -19.66 -5.43
CA GLN A 134 12.60 -19.04 -4.96
C GLN A 134 12.52 -17.51 -4.94
N GLN A 135 11.86 -16.88 -5.92
CA GLN A 135 11.66 -15.43 -5.92
C GLN A 135 10.69 -14.98 -4.82
N VAL A 136 9.62 -15.71 -4.52
CA VAL A 136 8.71 -15.40 -3.40
C VAL A 136 9.42 -15.57 -2.06
N GLU A 137 10.26 -16.60 -1.94
CA GLU A 137 11.10 -16.82 -0.76
C GLU A 137 12.15 -15.71 -0.59
N ALA A 138 12.85 -15.31 -1.66
CA ALA A 138 13.84 -14.21 -1.62
C ALA A 138 13.22 -12.79 -1.55
N THR A 139 12.00 -12.61 -2.05
CA THR A 139 11.22 -11.34 -1.93
C THR A 139 10.44 -11.29 -0.61
N THR A 140 10.49 -12.35 0.20
CA THR A 140 10.19 -12.25 1.63
C THR A 140 11.35 -11.51 2.29
N LEU A 141 11.33 -10.18 2.13
CA LEU A 141 12.38 -9.28 2.59
C LEU A 141 12.75 -9.59 4.06
N PRO A 142 14.05 -9.61 4.41
CA PRO A 142 14.44 -9.58 5.81
C PRO A 142 13.80 -8.34 6.46
N PRO A 143 13.45 -8.38 7.76
CA PRO A 143 12.82 -7.25 8.44
C PRO A 143 13.58 -5.96 8.16
N ILE A 144 12.90 -4.96 7.59
CA ILE A 144 13.52 -3.68 7.27
C ILE A 144 13.97 -3.06 8.60
N HIS A 145 15.29 -3.08 8.86
CA HIS A 145 15.88 -2.68 10.12
C HIS A 145 16.01 -1.16 10.26
N ASP A 146 16.26 -0.46 9.15
CA ASP A 146 16.32 1.01 9.12
C ASP A 146 14.91 1.62 9.18
N PRO A 147 14.61 2.50 10.15
CA PRO A 147 13.35 3.23 10.17
C PRO A 147 13.28 4.22 9.00
N GLY A 148 12.21 4.14 8.19
CA GLY A 148 11.93 5.12 7.13
C GLY A 148 11.49 6.50 7.63
N HIS A 149 11.73 6.81 8.90
CA HIS A 149 11.38 8.06 9.59
C HIS A 149 12.12 8.16 10.94
N ASN A 150 12.38 9.39 11.39
CA ASN A 150 13.10 9.65 12.64
C ASN A 150 12.15 9.75 13.87
N LEU A 151 10.99 9.10 13.83
CA LEU A 151 9.99 9.14 14.91
C LEU A 151 10.30 8.08 15.97
N ARG A 152 10.11 8.43 17.24
CA ARG A 152 10.29 7.53 18.40
C ARG A 152 9.00 7.40 19.20
N ALA A 153 8.90 6.39 20.05
CA ALA A 153 7.85 6.36 21.07
C ALA A 153 8.06 7.54 22.04
N GLY A 154 6.97 8.17 22.48
CA GLY A 154 6.96 9.41 23.24
C GLY A 154 6.87 10.69 22.39
N ASP A 155 7.26 10.65 21.11
CA ASP A 155 7.20 11.82 20.22
C ASP A 155 5.76 12.31 19.99
N TRP A 156 5.57 13.63 19.96
CA TRP A 156 4.31 14.23 19.56
C TRP A 156 4.22 14.39 18.05
N VAL A 157 3.08 14.01 17.48
CA VAL A 157 2.80 14.06 16.04
C VAL A 157 1.43 14.67 15.74
N VAL A 158 1.34 15.34 14.59
CA VAL A 158 0.06 15.69 13.95
C VAL A 158 -0.16 14.82 12.72
N ILE A 159 -1.41 14.46 12.46
CA ILE A 159 -1.82 13.42 11.51
C ILE A 159 -2.64 14.04 10.37
N ARG A 160 -2.31 13.69 9.14
CA ARG A 160 -2.97 14.20 7.92
C ARG A 160 -4.41 13.69 7.85
N LYS A 161 -5.38 14.59 7.71
CA LYS A 161 -6.77 14.23 7.36
C LYS A 161 -6.86 14.07 5.84
N HIS A 162 -7.00 12.85 5.32
CA HIS A 162 -7.10 12.60 3.87
C HIS A 162 -8.39 13.15 3.28
N VAL A 163 -9.51 12.95 3.97
CA VAL A 163 -10.81 13.57 3.69
C VAL A 163 -11.01 14.79 4.60
N ARG A 164 -11.60 15.86 4.07
CA ARG A 164 -12.11 17.05 4.80
C ARG A 164 -13.58 17.20 4.42
N LYS A 165 -14.47 17.62 5.32
CA LYS A 165 -15.88 17.89 4.93
C LYS A 165 -16.02 19.25 4.23
N THR A 166 -15.15 20.19 4.58
CA THR A 166 -15.10 21.56 4.02
C THR A 166 -13.70 21.90 3.50
N CYS A 167 -13.62 22.91 2.63
CA CYS A 167 -12.34 23.40 2.08
C CYS A 167 -11.46 24.16 3.08
N LEU A 168 -12.00 24.53 4.26
CA LEU A 168 -11.29 25.32 5.28
C LEU A 168 -10.82 24.49 6.50
N GLU A 169 -11.44 23.35 6.80
CA GLU A 169 -11.05 22.45 7.90
C GLU A 169 -9.53 22.20 7.99
N PRO A 170 -8.86 22.34 9.15
CA PRO A 170 -7.41 22.15 9.24
C PRO A 170 -7.00 20.75 8.73
N ARG A 171 -6.04 20.71 7.81
CA ARG A 171 -5.59 19.48 7.09
C ARG A 171 -4.86 18.48 7.99
N TRP A 172 -4.49 18.90 9.19
CA TRP A 172 -3.87 18.08 10.22
C TRP A 172 -4.79 17.95 11.44
N LYS A 173 -4.71 16.82 12.15
CA LYS A 173 -5.39 16.55 13.43
C LYS A 173 -4.35 16.17 14.47
N GLY A 174 -4.49 16.69 15.68
CA GLY A 174 -3.58 16.49 16.79
C GLY A 174 -3.40 17.81 17.55
N PRO A 175 -2.37 17.93 18.38
CA PRO A 175 -1.29 16.96 18.60
C PRO A 175 -1.75 15.62 19.21
N HIS A 176 -1.04 14.54 18.90
CA HIS A 176 -1.22 13.19 19.45
C HIS A 176 0.15 12.59 19.79
N GLN A 177 0.29 11.88 20.92
CA GLN A 177 1.55 11.23 21.28
C GLN A 177 1.70 9.87 20.58
N GLY A 178 2.89 9.57 20.04
CA GLY A 178 3.25 8.25 19.51
C GLY A 178 3.53 7.27 20.64
N VAL A 179 2.74 6.20 20.73
CA VAL A 179 2.85 5.17 21.79
C VAL A 179 3.75 4.01 21.36
N LEU A 180 3.67 3.61 20.09
CA LEU A 180 4.52 2.59 19.49
C LEU A 180 4.89 3.00 18.08
N THR A 181 6.16 2.82 17.73
CA THR A 181 6.70 3.16 16.42
C THR A 181 7.43 1.95 15.84
N THR A 182 7.09 1.58 14.61
CA THR A 182 7.75 0.56 13.79
C THR A 182 8.49 1.23 12.64
N THR A 183 9.16 0.49 11.76
CA THR A 183 10.01 1.08 10.70
C THR A 183 9.27 1.89 9.64
N THR A 184 7.95 1.73 9.48
CA THR A 184 7.13 2.55 8.55
C THR A 184 5.85 3.13 9.16
N VAL A 185 5.43 2.64 10.34
CA VAL A 185 4.10 2.90 10.91
C VAL A 185 4.17 3.28 12.39
N VAL A 186 3.42 4.32 12.76
CA VAL A 186 3.26 4.85 14.12
C VAL A 186 1.85 4.56 14.65
N LYS A 187 1.73 4.14 15.90
CA LYS A 187 0.46 3.99 16.63
C LYS A 187 0.37 5.11 17.68
N CYS A 188 -0.67 5.93 17.58
CA CYS A 188 -0.82 7.13 18.41
C CYS A 188 -1.84 6.93 19.55
N ALA A 189 -1.66 7.65 20.65
CA ALA A 189 -2.56 7.67 21.78
C ALA A 189 -3.98 8.12 21.36
N GLY A 190 -5.00 7.39 21.82
CA GLY A 190 -6.41 7.65 21.48
C GLY A 190 -6.82 7.31 20.05
N ILE A 191 -5.97 6.63 19.25
CA ILE A 191 -6.30 6.24 17.88
C ILE A 191 -6.27 4.71 17.73
N PRO A 192 -7.39 4.07 17.33
CA PRO A 192 -7.49 2.61 17.30
C PRO A 192 -6.76 1.95 16.12
N TYR A 193 -6.29 2.74 15.15
CA TYR A 193 -5.59 2.26 13.96
C TYR A 193 -4.18 2.87 13.84
N SER A 194 -3.21 2.04 13.42
CA SER A 194 -1.85 2.49 13.12
C SER A 194 -1.78 3.30 11.82
N ILE A 195 -0.86 4.26 11.74
CA ILE A 195 -0.76 5.29 10.68
C ILE A 195 0.65 5.26 10.07
N HIS A 196 0.77 5.31 8.74
CA HIS A 196 2.05 5.35 8.04
C HIS A 196 2.74 6.69 8.26
N ALA A 197 4.04 6.69 8.52
CA ALA A 197 4.77 7.89 8.96
C ALA A 197 4.66 9.07 7.97
N ASN A 198 4.61 8.81 6.66
CA ASN A 198 4.37 9.82 5.60
C ASN A 198 3.06 10.62 5.77
N HIS A 199 2.11 10.13 6.56
CA HIS A 199 0.87 10.82 6.92
C HIS A 199 0.91 11.50 8.29
N THR A 200 2.09 11.59 8.91
CA THR A 200 2.35 12.25 10.18
C THR A 200 3.41 13.35 10.04
N LYS A 201 3.46 14.28 10.99
CA LYS A 201 4.58 15.22 11.18
C LYS A 201 4.89 15.34 12.66
N LYS A 202 6.17 15.29 13.03
CA LYS A 202 6.64 15.58 14.41
C LYS A 202 6.37 17.04 14.76
N VAL A 203 6.01 17.29 16.02
CA VAL A 203 5.80 18.61 16.64
C VAL A 203 6.43 18.64 18.04
N ALA A 204 6.54 19.82 18.64
CA ALA A 204 6.93 19.99 20.05
C ALA A 204 5.89 19.39 21.01
N CYS A 205 6.22 19.26 22.29
CA CYS A 205 5.23 18.83 23.28
C CYS A 205 4.19 19.96 23.46
N PRO A 206 2.87 19.66 23.54
CA PRO A 206 1.85 20.70 23.63
C PRO A 206 1.95 21.50 24.94
N LEU A 207 2.42 20.85 26.01
CA LEU A 207 2.59 21.42 27.34
C LEU A 207 3.69 22.50 27.38
N ASP A 208 4.74 22.35 26.56
CA ASP A 208 5.82 23.33 26.44
C ASP A 208 5.29 24.72 26.03
N HIS A 209 4.22 24.74 25.23
CA HIS A 209 3.59 25.98 24.76
C HIS A 209 2.73 26.66 25.83
N GLU A 210 2.10 25.92 26.75
CA GLU A 210 1.35 26.52 27.86
C GLU A 210 2.30 27.07 28.95
N GLU A 211 3.38 26.35 29.28
CA GLU A 211 4.42 26.89 30.18
C GLU A 211 5.12 28.13 29.59
N ALA A 212 5.36 28.15 28.26
CA ALA A 212 5.96 29.31 27.60
C ALA A 212 5.09 30.56 27.67
N LEU A 213 3.76 30.42 27.65
CA LEU A 213 2.80 31.53 27.79
C LEU A 213 2.65 32.02 29.24
N LEU A 214 2.93 31.16 30.23
CA LEU A 214 2.90 31.50 31.66
C LEU A 214 4.16 32.23 32.14
N ARG A 215 5.27 32.21 31.38
CA ARG A 215 6.51 32.95 31.69
C ARG A 215 6.42 34.42 31.30
N VAL A 216 5.63 35.19 32.04
CA VAL A 216 5.61 36.66 31.95
C VAL A 216 7.00 37.20 32.34
N PRO A 217 7.69 38.01 31.51
CA PRO A 217 9.00 38.54 31.86
C PRO A 217 8.87 39.63 32.93
N THR A 218 9.27 39.32 34.17
CA THR A 218 9.38 40.30 35.27
C THR A 218 10.63 41.17 35.09
N THR A 219 10.63 42.02 34.07
CA THR A 219 11.69 42.99 33.81
C THR A 219 11.62 44.11 34.86
N GLY A 220 12.29 43.90 36.00
CA GLY A 220 12.39 44.90 37.05
C GLY A 220 13.06 46.18 36.53
N LYS A 221 12.37 47.32 36.61
CA LYS A 221 12.99 48.63 36.39
C LYS A 221 14.11 48.83 37.40
N GLN A 222 15.33 49.02 36.92
CA GLN A 222 16.23 49.98 37.54
C GLN A 222 16.26 51.25 36.70
N VAL A 223 16.24 52.39 37.37
CA VAL A 223 16.31 53.73 36.78
C VAL A 223 17.54 54.39 37.38
N SER A 224 18.56 54.64 36.56
CA SER A 224 19.72 55.45 36.89
C SER A 224 19.91 56.49 35.79
N GLY A 225 20.07 57.76 36.19
CA GLY A 225 20.07 58.92 35.30
C GLY A 225 21.38 59.17 34.54
N PRO A 226 21.48 60.30 33.80
CA PRO A 226 22.43 60.43 32.70
C PRO A 226 23.53 61.51 32.89
N GLU A 227 24.70 61.20 32.34
CA GLU A 227 25.75 62.12 31.82
C GLU A 227 26.13 61.50 30.45
N GLY A 228 26.36 62.20 29.33
CA GLY A 228 27.34 63.26 29.06
C GLY A 228 28.60 62.62 28.40
N GLU A 229 29.17 63.08 27.28
CA GLU A 229 28.83 64.17 26.34
C GLU A 229 29.66 64.03 25.02
N GLN A 230 29.16 64.57 23.88
CA GLN A 230 29.87 64.98 22.63
C GLN A 230 30.46 63.97 21.59
N ARG A 231 30.32 64.37 20.30
CA ARG A 231 31.16 64.12 19.08
C ARG A 231 31.05 62.74 18.38
N GLU A 232 30.75 62.68 17.06
CA GLU A 232 31.58 62.94 15.84
C GLU A 232 32.66 61.85 15.61
N THR A 233 32.85 61.23 14.43
CA THR A 233 32.14 61.27 13.12
C THR A 233 31.60 59.84 12.76
N ASP A 234 31.38 59.30 11.55
CA ASP A 234 31.56 59.70 10.14
C ASP A 234 30.64 58.89 9.18
N TRP A 235 30.82 59.03 7.86
CA TRP A 235 30.07 58.33 6.79
C TRP A 235 30.85 57.18 6.09
N ILE A 236 30.11 56.13 5.69
CA ILE A 236 29.98 55.60 4.30
C ILE A 236 28.92 54.49 4.28
#